data_AF-A0A2G8PAZ4-F1
#
_entry.id   AF-A0A2G8PAZ4-F1
#
_cell.length_a   1.000
_cell.length_b   1.000
_cell.length_c   1.000
_cell.angle_alpha   90.00
_cell.angle_beta   90.00
_cell.angle_gamma   90.00
#
_symmetry.space_group_name_H-M   'P 1'
#
loop_
_entity.id
_entity.type
_entity.pdbx_description
1 polymer ?
#
loop_
_entity_poly.entity_id
_entity_poly.type
_entity_poly.pdbx_seq_one_letter_code
_entity_poly.pdbx_strand_id
1 'polypeptide(L)'
;MALPLPTSTTLRSWPSQNGETRYYVSGEVQVEAGAGIAAGVLLRANPGCRIEIGRGVCIGMGSILHACGGSLVVEAGATLGMGVLVIGQGTIGKNACIGSETTLLNCSVLSQAVIPPRSLVGDPTYPSRQEAEVGMASEAEPVSAAAPQEPIEPPEETLPEPTPPSPPDSPLAQVEKQTRRWQEAAEQTQENSRSPKTRKLNGIPGYSELDRLLGKIYPYRQILSSGGGQS
;
A
#
# COMPACT_ATOMS: atom_id res chain seq x y z
N MET A 1 50.63 27.23 -11.49
CA MET A 1 50.55 26.00 -10.66
C MET A 1 49.35 26.14 -9.75
N ALA A 2 48.23 25.48 -10.08
CA ALA A 2 47.00 25.56 -9.32
C ALA A 2 46.92 24.37 -8.34
N LEU A 3 46.64 24.66 -7.07
CA LEU A 3 46.46 23.66 -6.02
C LEU A 3 45.12 22.90 -6.24
N PRO A 4 45.07 21.57 -6.08
CA PRO A 4 43.82 20.84 -6.22
C PRO A 4 42.95 20.98 -4.96
N LEU A 5 41.64 21.10 -5.17
CA LEU A 5 40.58 21.07 -4.14
C LEU A 5 40.56 19.73 -3.39
N PRO A 6 40.30 19.70 -2.08
CA PRO A 6 40.18 18.44 -1.35
C PRO A 6 38.84 17.77 -1.66
N THR A 7 38.85 16.76 -2.53
CA THR A 7 37.80 15.74 -2.63
C THR A 7 37.86 14.85 -1.40
N SER A 8 37.12 15.21 -0.34
CA SER A 8 36.95 14.36 0.83
C SER A 8 35.50 13.88 0.92
N THR A 9 35.14 12.93 0.05
CA THR A 9 34.00 12.04 0.33
C THR A 9 34.50 11.01 1.33
N THR A 10 34.54 11.42 2.60
CA THR A 10 34.79 10.48 3.70
C THR A 10 33.54 9.63 3.85
N LEU A 11 33.56 8.43 3.25
CA LEU A 11 32.65 7.36 3.59
C LEU A 11 32.91 7.01 5.06
N ARG A 12 32.17 7.65 5.98
CA ARG A 12 32.16 7.22 7.38
C ARG A 12 31.48 5.87 7.42
N SER A 13 32.27 4.81 7.30
CA SER A 13 31.89 3.51 7.81
C SER A 13 31.66 3.67 9.31
N TRP A 14 30.40 3.47 9.71
CA TRP A 14 30.03 3.40 11.12
C TRP A 14 30.79 2.23 11.76
N PRO A 15 31.38 2.39 12.96
CA PRO A 15 32.04 1.30 13.64
C PRO A 15 31.02 0.19 13.88
N SER A 16 31.20 -0.93 13.17
CA SER A 16 30.38 -2.13 13.24
C SER A 16 30.21 -2.56 14.70
N GLN A 17 29.05 -2.25 15.27
CA GLN A 17 28.57 -2.94 16.46
C GLN A 17 27.64 -4.06 15.97
N ASN A 18 28.27 -5.22 15.73
CA ASN A 18 27.68 -6.55 15.83
C ASN A 18 26.83 -7.00 14.61
N GLY A 19 27.45 -7.76 13.69
CA GLY A 19 26.80 -8.74 12.80
C GLY A 19 25.87 -8.19 11.69
N GLU A 20 26.44 -8.07 10.48
CA GLU A 20 25.76 -7.78 9.20
C GLU A 20 24.82 -6.57 9.19
N THR A 21 25.27 -5.46 8.59
CA THR A 21 24.41 -4.32 8.28
C THR A 21 23.25 -4.79 7.40
N ARG A 22 22.07 -4.97 8.01
CA ARG A 22 20.88 -5.46 7.31
C ARG A 22 20.21 -4.38 6.45
N TYR A 23 20.75 -3.17 6.38
CA TYR A 23 20.25 -2.06 5.57
C TYR A 23 21.41 -1.33 4.88
N TYR A 24 21.16 -0.65 3.77
CA TYR A 24 22.17 0.08 3.01
C TYR A 24 21.94 1.59 3.11
N VAL A 25 23.02 2.35 3.29
CA VAL A 25 22.99 3.81 3.38
C VAL A 25 24.00 4.42 2.41
N SER A 26 23.58 5.43 1.65
CA SER A 26 24.43 6.18 0.74
C SER A 26 24.03 7.66 0.71
N GLY A 27 25.01 8.56 0.80
CA GLY A 27 24.79 10.01 0.84
C GLY A 27 24.60 10.56 2.26
N GLU A 28 24.03 11.75 2.36
CA GLU A 28 23.78 12.43 3.63
C GLU A 28 22.48 11.90 4.28
N VAL A 29 22.64 11.07 5.31
CA VAL A 29 21.54 10.47 6.07
C VAL A 29 21.77 10.66 7.56
N GLN A 30 20.82 11.28 8.24
CA GLN A 30 20.82 11.49 9.68
C GLN A 30 19.72 10.63 10.31
N VAL A 31 20.08 9.83 11.30
CA VAL A 31 19.15 8.95 12.02
C VAL A 31 19.21 9.29 13.49
N GLU A 32 18.07 9.72 14.04
CA GLU A 32 17.97 10.03 15.46
C GLU A 32 17.82 8.75 16.32
N ALA A 33 18.08 8.90 17.61
CA ALA A 33 18.00 7.81 18.57
C ALA A 33 16.58 7.20 18.64
N GLY A 34 16.52 5.87 18.75
CA GLY A 34 15.27 5.12 18.87
C GLY A 34 14.57 4.81 17.55
N ALA A 35 15.13 5.19 16.39
CA ALA A 35 14.62 4.76 15.11
C ALA A 35 14.87 3.26 14.88
N GLY A 36 13.82 2.51 14.52
CA GLY A 36 13.86 1.10 14.16
C GLY A 36 13.96 0.93 12.65
N ILE A 37 15.13 0.52 12.14
CA ILE A 37 15.34 0.25 10.72
C ILE A 37 15.40 -1.27 10.51
N ALA A 38 14.43 -1.81 9.77
CA ALA A 38 14.37 -3.24 9.49
C ALA A 38 15.37 -3.67 8.39
N ALA A 39 15.45 -4.99 8.17
CA ALA A 39 16.31 -5.56 7.13
C ALA A 39 15.88 -5.19 5.70
N GLY A 40 16.81 -5.18 4.76
CA GLY A 40 16.58 -4.83 3.36
C GLY A 40 16.27 -3.36 3.10
N VAL A 41 16.34 -2.48 4.09
CA VAL A 41 16.06 -1.05 3.89
C VAL A 41 17.19 -0.39 3.08
N LEU A 42 16.82 0.46 2.13
CA LEU A 42 17.74 1.25 1.31
C LEU A 42 17.51 2.74 1.57
N LEU A 43 18.51 3.42 2.11
CA LEU A 43 18.53 4.86 2.29
C LEU A 43 19.55 5.48 1.31
N ARG A 44 19.09 6.26 0.34
CA ARG A 44 19.95 6.92 -0.63
C ARG A 44 19.62 8.40 -0.73
N ALA A 45 20.57 9.26 -0.42
CA ALA A 45 20.50 10.68 -0.72
C ALA A 45 21.40 11.01 -1.91
N ASN A 46 20.83 11.63 -2.95
CA ASN A 46 21.62 12.16 -4.07
C ASN A 46 22.55 13.30 -3.61
N PRO A 47 23.57 13.67 -4.41
CA PRO A 47 24.42 14.83 -4.10
C PRO A 47 23.60 16.10 -3.85
N GLY A 48 23.83 16.77 -2.72
CA GLY A 48 23.09 17.96 -2.30
C GLY A 48 21.70 17.68 -1.71
N CYS A 49 21.28 16.42 -1.59
CA CYS A 49 20.06 16.00 -0.93
C CYS A 49 20.39 15.40 0.45
N ARG A 50 19.40 15.41 1.36
CA ARG A 50 19.55 14.83 2.70
C ARG A 50 18.32 14.02 3.10
N ILE A 51 18.55 12.98 3.90
CA ILE A 51 17.48 12.21 4.56
C ILE A 51 17.61 12.42 6.07
N GLU A 52 16.52 12.83 6.71
CA GLU A 52 16.42 13.00 8.16
C GLU A 52 15.38 12.01 8.70
N ILE A 53 15.80 11.11 9.61
CA ILE A 53 14.93 10.13 10.27
C ILE A 53 14.84 10.53 11.75
N GLY A 54 13.64 10.93 12.17
CA GLY A 54 13.36 11.38 13.53
C GLY A 54 13.31 10.26 14.58
N ARG A 55 13.24 10.65 15.86
CA ARG A 55 13.16 9.70 16.99
C ARG A 55 11.95 8.77 16.88
N GLY A 56 12.15 7.50 17.23
CA GLY A 56 11.06 6.52 17.31
C GLY A 56 10.41 6.18 15.97
N VAL A 57 11.02 6.57 14.84
CA VAL A 57 10.53 6.19 13.51
C VAL A 57 10.74 4.70 13.28
N CYS A 58 9.74 4.03 12.71
CA CYS A 58 9.83 2.63 12.33
C CYS A 58 9.83 2.50 10.81
N ILE A 59 10.86 1.90 10.23
CA ILE A 59 10.96 1.62 8.79
C ILE A 59 10.85 0.12 8.57
N GLY A 60 9.76 -0.29 7.91
CA GLY A 60 9.50 -1.68 7.58
C GLY A 60 10.54 -2.30 6.63
N MET A 61 10.60 -3.63 6.64
CA MET A 61 11.55 -4.40 5.84
C MET A 61 11.42 -4.08 4.36
N GLY A 62 12.54 -4.01 3.64
CA GLY A 62 12.56 -3.82 2.19
C GLY A 62 12.11 -2.43 1.71
N SER A 63 11.91 -1.47 2.62
CA SER A 63 11.54 -0.11 2.26
C SER A 63 12.72 0.66 1.66
N ILE A 64 12.43 1.53 0.68
CA ILE A 64 13.42 2.28 -0.07
C ILE A 64 13.10 3.77 0.08
N LEU A 65 14.04 4.54 0.63
CA LEU A 65 13.96 5.99 0.74
C LEU A 65 15.07 6.59 -0.13
N HIS A 66 14.66 7.28 -1.20
CA HIS A 66 15.55 7.95 -2.13
C HIS A 66 15.29 9.45 -2.15
N ALA A 67 16.13 10.23 -1.48
CA ALA A 67 16.07 11.68 -1.55
C ALA A 67 16.66 12.17 -2.89
N CYS A 68 15.83 12.83 -3.69
CA CYS A 68 16.20 13.39 -4.99
C CYS A 68 15.56 14.78 -5.15
N GLY A 69 16.38 15.79 -5.43
CA GLY A 69 15.91 17.16 -5.65
C GLY A 69 15.58 17.96 -4.39
N GLY A 70 15.97 17.49 -3.19
CA GLY A 70 15.73 18.22 -1.94
C GLY A 70 15.97 17.40 -0.67
N SER A 71 15.23 17.74 0.38
CA SER A 71 15.26 17.04 1.67
C SER A 71 14.10 16.07 1.78
N LEU A 72 14.36 14.88 2.30
CA LEU A 72 13.34 13.93 2.72
C LEU A 72 13.38 13.79 4.24
N VAL A 73 12.32 14.26 4.91
CA VAL A 73 12.25 14.28 6.37
C VAL A 73 11.17 13.30 6.82
N VAL A 74 11.53 12.38 7.70
CA VAL A 74 10.59 11.48 8.38
C VAL A 74 10.53 11.91 9.83
N GLU A 75 9.45 12.58 10.23
CA GLU A 75 9.35 13.13 11.56
C GLU A 75 9.12 12.05 12.63
N ALA A 76 9.30 12.45 13.90
CA ALA A 76 9.26 11.54 15.05
C ALA A 76 7.97 10.70 15.12
N GLY A 77 8.14 9.41 15.46
CA GLY A 77 7.06 8.46 15.64
C GLY A 77 6.35 8.01 14.36
N ALA A 78 6.76 8.49 13.18
CA ALA A 78 6.20 8.00 11.92
C ALA A 78 6.51 6.50 11.72
N THR A 79 5.55 5.77 11.17
CA THR A 79 5.67 4.34 10.90
C THR A 79 5.49 4.08 9.42
N LEU A 80 6.52 3.51 8.79
CA LEU A 80 6.49 3.04 7.42
C LEU A 80 6.30 1.52 7.41
N GLY A 81 5.29 1.05 6.69
CA GLY A 81 5.05 -0.36 6.45
C GLY A 81 6.20 -1.05 5.70
N MET A 82 6.02 -2.34 5.44
CA MET A 82 6.97 -3.13 4.65
C MET A 82 6.94 -2.69 3.19
N GLY A 83 8.10 -2.64 2.54
CA GLY A 83 8.20 -2.38 1.10
C GLY A 83 7.71 -1.00 0.68
N VAL A 84 7.75 -0.01 1.58
CA VAL A 84 7.37 1.37 1.24
C VAL A 84 8.45 1.98 0.35
N LEU A 85 8.03 2.64 -0.72
CA LEU A 85 8.91 3.36 -1.64
C LEU A 85 8.69 4.87 -1.47
N VAL A 86 9.74 5.62 -1.16
CA VAL A 86 9.70 7.07 -1.07
C VAL A 86 10.76 7.63 -2.00
N ILE A 87 10.34 8.42 -3.00
CA ILE A 87 11.25 9.04 -3.96
C ILE A 87 10.99 10.54 -3.99
N GLY A 88 12.07 11.31 -3.89
CA GLY A 88 12.05 12.75 -4.11
C GLY A 88 12.31 13.57 -2.86
N GLN A 89 11.50 14.61 -2.68
CA GLN A 89 11.53 15.50 -1.52
C GLN A 89 10.17 15.56 -0.84
N GLY A 90 10.16 15.86 0.46
CA GLY A 90 8.93 15.99 1.22
C GLY A 90 9.12 15.64 2.69
N THR A 91 8.02 15.75 3.43
CA THR A 91 7.99 15.45 4.86
C THR A 91 6.92 14.41 5.15
N ILE A 92 7.29 13.33 5.84
CA ILE A 92 6.35 12.39 6.44
C ILE A 92 6.10 12.85 7.88
N GLY A 93 4.89 13.32 8.13
CA GLY A 93 4.54 13.99 9.37
C GLY A 93 4.66 13.11 10.62
N LYS A 94 4.74 13.76 11.79
CA LYS A 94 4.82 13.08 13.09
C LYS A 94 3.69 12.07 13.26
N ASN A 95 4.03 10.88 13.73
CA ASN A 95 3.08 9.78 13.95
C ASN A 95 2.21 9.42 12.73
N ALA A 96 2.65 9.76 11.50
CA ALA A 96 1.97 9.29 10.31
C ALA A 96 2.15 7.77 10.15
N CYS A 97 1.12 7.09 9.69
CA CYS A 97 1.14 5.65 9.42
C CYS A 97 1.05 5.43 7.92
N ILE A 98 2.15 5.00 7.32
CA ILE A 98 2.20 4.66 5.90
C ILE A 98 2.04 3.15 5.77
N GLY A 99 0.97 2.73 5.10
CA GLY A 99 0.70 1.32 4.85
C GLY A 99 1.79 0.65 4.01
N SER A 100 1.88 -0.68 4.13
CA SER A 100 2.85 -1.48 3.36
C SER A 100 2.66 -1.32 1.86
N GLU A 101 3.77 -1.44 1.10
CA GLU A 101 3.80 -1.34 -0.37
C GLU A 101 3.28 -0.01 -0.93
N THR A 102 3.20 1.02 -0.09
CA THR A 102 2.82 2.37 -0.53
C THR A 102 4.00 3.06 -1.21
N THR A 103 3.70 3.82 -2.26
CA THR A 103 4.66 4.64 -3.00
C THR A 103 4.35 6.12 -2.82
N LEU A 104 5.32 6.88 -2.32
CA LEU A 104 5.26 8.34 -2.11
C LEU A 104 6.24 9.01 -3.09
N LEU A 105 5.72 9.89 -3.95
CA LEU A 105 6.50 10.60 -4.98
C LEU A 105 6.42 12.10 -4.75
N ASN A 106 7.52 12.75 -4.38
CA ASN A 106 7.61 14.21 -4.22
C ASN A 106 6.45 14.83 -3.40
N CYS A 107 5.94 14.11 -2.39
CA CYS A 107 4.79 14.54 -1.61
C CYS A 107 5.13 14.65 -0.12
N SER A 108 4.37 15.49 0.57
CA SER A 108 4.40 15.55 2.04
C SER A 108 3.12 14.95 2.60
N VAL A 109 3.25 14.13 3.63
CA VAL A 109 2.15 13.51 4.37
C VAL A 109 2.00 14.27 5.68
N LEU A 110 0.76 14.64 6.02
CA LEU A 110 0.47 15.38 7.25
C LEU A 110 0.77 14.52 8.50
N SER A 111 1.01 15.19 9.63
CA SER A 111 1.12 14.52 10.92
C SER A 111 -0.15 13.73 11.23
N GLN A 112 -0.01 12.57 11.85
CA GLN A 112 -1.10 11.65 12.22
C GLN A 112 -1.94 11.13 11.04
N ALA A 113 -1.55 11.41 9.79
CA ALA A 113 -2.25 10.88 8.63
C ALA A 113 -2.01 9.38 8.50
N VAL A 114 -3.04 8.67 8.04
CA VAL A 114 -2.97 7.24 7.75
C VAL A 114 -3.13 7.06 6.24
N ILE A 115 -2.09 6.53 5.61
CA ILE A 115 -2.12 6.17 4.20
C ILE A 115 -2.35 4.66 4.10
N PRO A 116 -3.44 4.20 3.46
CA PRO A 116 -3.70 2.76 3.29
C PRO A 116 -2.53 2.04 2.57
N PRO A 117 -2.36 0.73 2.78
CA PRO A 117 -1.36 -0.04 2.04
C PRO A 117 -1.62 -0.01 0.53
N ARG A 118 -0.57 -0.19 -0.26
CA ARG A 118 -0.61 -0.19 -1.74
C ARG A 118 -1.13 1.13 -2.34
N SER A 119 -1.01 2.23 -1.61
CA SER A 119 -1.38 3.55 -2.12
C SER A 119 -0.26 4.13 -3.00
N LEU A 120 -0.63 4.98 -3.96
CA LEU A 120 0.29 5.82 -4.72
C LEU A 120 -0.09 7.28 -4.46
N VAL A 121 0.82 8.04 -3.85
CA VAL A 121 0.59 9.45 -3.47
C VAL A 121 1.65 10.32 -4.11
N GLY A 122 1.23 11.46 -4.68
CA GLY A 122 2.13 12.45 -5.28
C GLY A 122 2.51 12.19 -6.73
N ASP A 123 1.91 11.19 -7.38
CA ASP A 123 1.97 11.07 -8.83
C ASP A 123 1.14 12.18 -9.49
N PRO A 124 1.75 13.09 -10.29
CA PRO A 124 1.02 14.17 -10.94
C PRO A 124 0.01 13.69 -11.99
N THR A 125 0.13 12.43 -12.46
CA THR A 125 -0.79 11.84 -13.45
C THR A 125 -2.03 11.23 -12.82
N TYR A 126 -2.02 10.99 -11.51
CA TYR A 126 -3.17 10.52 -10.74
C TYR A 126 -3.56 11.60 -9.72
N PRO A 127 -4.57 12.44 -10.01
CA PRO A 127 -5.06 13.38 -9.01
C PRO A 127 -5.52 12.60 -7.79
N SER A 128 -4.83 12.82 -6.66
CA SER A 128 -5.15 12.18 -5.39
C SER A 128 -6.56 12.58 -4.97
N ARG A 129 -7.49 11.63 -4.88
CA ARG A 129 -8.87 11.84 -4.38
C ARG A 129 -8.89 11.94 -2.85
N GLN A 130 -8.03 12.78 -2.27
CA GLN A 130 -8.01 13.06 -0.83
C GLN A 130 -8.52 14.48 -0.55
N GLU A 131 -9.75 14.75 -0.99
CA GLU A 131 -10.60 15.80 -0.44
C GLU A 131 -12.02 15.20 -0.28
N ALA A 132 -12.67 15.47 0.86
CA ALA A 132 -13.90 14.89 1.41
C ALA A 132 -13.69 13.58 2.21
N GLU A 133 -13.86 13.50 3.53
CA GLU A 133 -14.73 14.28 4.43
C GLU A 133 -14.05 14.59 5.77
N VAL A 134 -13.99 15.87 6.13
CA VAL A 134 -14.07 16.29 7.53
C VAL A 134 -15.38 17.05 7.64
N GLY A 135 -16.47 16.30 7.85
CA GLY A 135 -17.72 16.86 8.33
C GLY A 135 -17.55 17.33 9.77
N MET A 136 -16.96 18.50 9.97
CA MET A 136 -17.06 19.22 11.23
C MET A 136 -18.45 19.85 11.31
N ALA A 137 -19.34 19.12 11.98
CA ALA A 137 -20.45 19.74 12.67
C ALA A 137 -19.89 20.59 13.83
N SER A 138 -20.08 21.90 13.76
CA SER A 138 -20.20 22.77 14.94
C SER A 138 -20.90 24.07 14.53
N GLU A 139 -22.10 24.23 15.10
CA GLU A 139 -22.82 25.47 15.46
C GLU A 139 -21.92 26.70 15.69
N ALA A 140 -22.37 27.95 15.63
CA ALA A 140 -23.60 28.67 15.29
C ALA A 140 -23.18 30.17 15.31
N GLU A 141 -23.97 31.11 14.76
CA GLU A 141 -24.65 32.20 15.49
C GLU A 141 -25.02 33.34 14.49
N PRO A 142 -25.94 34.27 14.85
CA PRO A 142 -27.20 34.47 14.13
C PRO A 142 -27.32 35.86 13.49
N VAL A 143 -28.35 36.09 12.68
CA VAL A 143 -28.85 37.45 12.47
C VAL A 143 -30.37 37.51 12.38
N SER A 144 -30.87 38.48 13.13
CA SER A 144 -32.24 38.73 13.56
C SER A 144 -33.06 39.53 12.53
N ALA A 145 -34.34 39.15 12.43
CA ALA A 145 -35.54 39.97 12.25
C ALA A 145 -35.66 40.95 11.05
N ALA A 146 -36.66 40.69 10.17
CA ALA A 146 -37.88 41.51 10.07
C ALA A 146 -38.88 40.93 9.04
N ALA A 147 -40.11 40.63 9.49
CA ALA A 147 -41.31 40.32 8.71
C ALA A 147 -42.02 41.65 8.28
N PRO A 148 -43.31 41.71 7.81
CA PRO A 148 -44.29 40.67 7.44
C PRO A 148 -45.13 40.99 6.16
N GLN A 149 -45.78 40.00 5.50
CA GLN A 149 -47.12 40.16 4.88
C GLN A 149 -47.87 38.80 4.84
N GLU A 150 -49.04 38.75 5.49
CA GLU A 150 -50.11 37.72 5.44
C GLU A 150 -51.04 37.96 4.21
N PRO A 151 -52.25 37.35 4.09
CA PRO A 151 -52.60 35.93 3.89
C PRO A 151 -53.60 35.75 2.72
N ILE A 152 -53.52 34.67 1.93
CA ILE A 152 -54.68 34.22 1.14
C ILE A 152 -54.76 32.69 1.16
N GLU A 153 -55.90 32.20 1.64
CA GLU A 153 -56.30 30.80 1.81
C GLU A 153 -57.37 30.43 0.73
N PRO A 154 -57.88 29.19 0.63
CA PRO A 154 -57.64 28.19 -0.44
C PRO A 154 -58.84 28.02 -1.42
N PRO A 155 -58.87 27.00 -2.32
CA PRO A 155 -59.61 25.78 -1.97
C PRO A 155 -59.15 24.43 -2.58
N GLU A 156 -59.50 23.38 -1.83
CA GLU A 156 -60.05 22.04 -2.20
C GLU A 156 -59.31 20.98 -3.04
N GLU A 157 -59.26 19.79 -2.41
CA GLU A 157 -59.51 18.42 -2.92
C GLU A 157 -58.72 17.97 -4.18
N THR A 158 -57.90 16.92 -4.13
CA THR A 158 -58.36 15.54 -3.96
C THR A 158 -57.19 14.61 -3.66
N LEU A 159 -57.36 13.69 -2.70
CA LEU A 159 -56.56 12.46 -2.57
C LEU A 159 -57.03 11.44 -3.62
N PRO A 160 -56.11 10.62 -4.17
CA PRO A 160 -56.28 9.18 -3.95
C PRO A 160 -54.97 8.42 -3.62
N GLU A 161 -55.20 7.21 -3.09
CA GLU A 161 -54.36 6.26 -2.35
C GLU A 161 -53.03 5.80 -2.99
N PRO A 162 -52.10 5.26 -2.16
CA PRO A 162 -50.83 4.68 -2.61
C PRO A 162 -51.00 3.26 -3.17
N THR A 163 -50.59 3.05 -4.41
CA THR A 163 -50.43 1.71 -5.01
C THR A 163 -49.11 1.08 -4.54
N PRO A 164 -49.08 -0.20 -4.11
CA PRO A 164 -47.84 -0.86 -3.70
C PRO A 164 -46.92 -1.18 -4.89
N PRO A 165 -45.58 -1.02 -4.78
CA PRO A 165 -44.65 -1.47 -5.80
C PRO A 165 -44.45 -3.00 -5.75
N SER A 166 -44.54 -3.64 -6.91
CA SER A 166 -44.21 -5.04 -7.15
C SER A 166 -42.74 -5.38 -6.83
N PRO A 167 -42.43 -6.62 -6.41
CA PRO A 167 -41.08 -6.99 -5.97
C PRO A 167 -40.08 -7.12 -7.13
N PRO A 168 -38.80 -6.77 -6.94
CA PRO A 168 -37.75 -6.91 -7.94
C PRO A 168 -37.23 -8.35 -8.07
N ASP A 169 -36.75 -8.64 -9.28
CA ASP A 169 -36.11 -9.89 -9.70
C ASP A 169 -35.00 -10.36 -8.74
N SER A 170 -35.02 -11.66 -8.47
CA SER A 170 -34.13 -12.34 -7.53
C SER A 170 -32.65 -12.33 -7.98
N PRO A 171 -31.69 -11.97 -7.11
CA PRO A 171 -30.25 -11.96 -7.39
C PRO A 171 -29.62 -13.35 -7.61
N LEU A 172 -30.38 -14.44 -7.45
CA LEU A 172 -29.89 -15.81 -7.62
C LEU A 172 -29.65 -16.19 -9.11
N ALA A 173 -30.45 -15.66 -10.03
CA ALA A 173 -30.36 -16.02 -11.45
C ALA A 173 -29.11 -15.45 -12.15
N GLN A 174 -28.54 -14.35 -11.63
CA GLN A 174 -27.32 -13.74 -12.17
C GLN A 174 -26.07 -14.50 -11.73
N VAL A 175 -26.06 -15.03 -10.50
CA VAL A 175 -24.96 -15.85 -9.96
C VAL A 175 -24.83 -17.17 -10.73
N GLU A 176 -25.96 -17.80 -11.10
CA GLU A 176 -25.94 -19.06 -11.86
C GLU A 176 -25.40 -18.89 -13.28
N LYS A 177 -25.76 -17.80 -13.97
CA LYS A 177 -25.21 -17.48 -15.30
C LYS A 177 -23.71 -17.18 -15.25
N GLN A 178 -23.25 -16.50 -14.19
CA GLN A 178 -21.85 -16.18 -14.02
C GLN A 178 -21.02 -17.44 -13.73
N THR A 179 -21.55 -18.37 -12.94
CA THR A 179 -20.84 -19.62 -12.60
C THR A 179 -20.63 -20.52 -13.82
N ARG A 180 -21.63 -20.63 -14.71
CA ARG A 180 -21.51 -21.38 -15.98
C ARG A 180 -20.42 -20.81 -16.90
N ARG A 181 -20.34 -19.48 -17.00
CA ARG A 181 -19.36 -18.82 -17.88
C ARG A 181 -17.90 -19.03 -17.43
N TRP A 182 -17.68 -19.29 -16.15
CA TRP A 182 -16.35 -19.59 -15.60
C TRP A 182 -15.97 -21.07 -15.77
N GLN A 183 -16.95 -21.98 -15.78
CA GLN A 183 -16.74 -23.41 -16.04
C GLN A 183 -16.36 -23.65 -17.51
N GLU A 184 -17.04 -22.99 -18.45
CA GLU A 184 -16.74 -23.11 -19.89
C GLU A 184 -15.34 -22.57 -20.25
N ALA A 185 -14.87 -21.52 -19.56
CA ALA A 185 -13.52 -20.98 -19.74
C ALA A 185 -12.41 -21.89 -19.17
N ALA A 186 -12.70 -22.65 -18.12
CA ALA A 186 -11.79 -23.63 -17.54
C ALA A 186 -11.64 -24.85 -18.45
N GLU A 187 -12.73 -25.30 -19.09
CA GLU A 187 -12.71 -26.42 -20.03
C GLU A 187 -11.94 -26.09 -21.32
N GLN A 188 -12.06 -24.87 -21.85
CA GLN A 188 -11.28 -24.43 -23.02
C GLN A 188 -9.77 -24.29 -22.76
N THR A 189 -9.36 -24.05 -21.51
CA THR A 189 -7.94 -23.93 -21.16
C THR A 189 -7.26 -25.31 -21.07
N GLN A 190 -8.04 -26.38 -20.88
CA GLN A 190 -7.51 -27.74 -20.70
C GLN A 190 -7.19 -28.46 -22.02
N GLU A 191 -7.74 -27.99 -23.16
CA GLU A 191 -7.54 -28.63 -24.47
C GLU A 191 -6.27 -28.16 -25.22
N ASN A 192 -5.65 -27.04 -24.81
CA ASN A 192 -4.51 -26.45 -25.53
C ASN A 192 -3.13 -26.62 -24.88
N SER A 193 -3.02 -27.33 -23.75
CA SER A 193 -1.72 -27.56 -23.08
C SER A 193 -1.11 -28.92 -23.45
N ARG A 194 -0.40 -28.97 -24.58
CA ARG A 194 0.62 -30.01 -24.80
C ARG A 194 1.73 -29.86 -23.74
N SER A 195 1.71 -30.77 -22.78
CA SER A 195 2.79 -31.27 -21.91
C SER A 195 4.06 -30.39 -21.73
N PRO A 196 4.33 -29.84 -20.54
CA PRO A 196 5.69 -29.51 -20.14
C PRO A 196 6.33 -30.71 -19.44
N LYS A 197 7.46 -31.18 -19.99
CA LYS A 197 8.35 -32.18 -19.40
C LYS A 197 8.66 -31.80 -17.94
N THR A 198 8.42 -32.73 -17.03
CA THR A 198 8.82 -32.65 -15.62
C THR A 198 10.35 -32.54 -15.51
N ARG A 199 10.85 -31.35 -15.21
CA ARG A 199 12.23 -31.18 -14.74
C ARG A 199 12.26 -31.68 -13.29
N LYS A 200 12.89 -32.83 -13.05
CA LYS A 200 13.11 -33.39 -11.71
C LYS A 200 13.86 -32.36 -10.86
N LEU A 201 13.20 -31.80 -9.86
CA LEU A 201 13.74 -30.82 -8.91
C LEU A 201 14.50 -31.50 -7.74
N ASN A 202 15.15 -32.63 -8.00
CA ASN A 202 15.84 -33.40 -6.97
C ASN A 202 17.20 -32.74 -6.68
N GLY A 203 17.26 -31.84 -5.70
CA GLY A 203 18.52 -31.25 -5.24
C GLY A 203 18.42 -29.93 -4.49
N ILE A 204 17.24 -29.31 -4.39
CA ILE A 204 17.09 -28.05 -3.64
C ILE A 204 16.95 -28.37 -2.14
N PRO A 205 17.84 -27.86 -1.27
CA PRO A 205 17.69 -27.99 0.18
C PRO A 205 16.33 -27.43 0.64
N GLY A 206 15.57 -28.20 1.40
CA GLY A 206 14.25 -27.81 1.91
C GLY A 206 13.06 -28.34 1.11
N TYR A 207 13.28 -28.98 -0.05
CA TYR A 207 12.20 -29.57 -0.84
C TYR A 207 11.44 -30.66 -0.06
N SER A 208 12.14 -31.47 0.73
CA SER A 208 11.52 -32.50 1.58
C SER A 208 10.61 -31.92 2.66
N GLU A 209 10.96 -30.77 3.22
CA GLU A 209 10.15 -30.11 4.25
C GLU A 209 8.93 -29.42 3.63
N LEU A 210 9.10 -28.86 2.42
CA LEU A 210 8.01 -28.26 1.66
C LEU A 210 7.01 -29.34 1.19
N ASP A 211 7.48 -30.49 0.72
CA ASP A 211 6.63 -31.63 0.33
C ASP A 211 5.87 -32.20 1.53
N ARG A 212 6.52 -32.27 2.70
CA ARG A 212 5.89 -32.65 3.97
C ARG A 212 4.81 -31.65 4.42
N LEU A 213 5.03 -30.35 4.23
CA LEU A 213 4.05 -29.31 4.53
C LEU A 213 2.85 -29.41 3.58
N LEU A 214 3.11 -29.55 2.28
CA LEU A 214 2.06 -29.67 1.26
C LEU A 214 1.20 -30.92 1.46
N GLY A 215 1.81 -32.05 1.84
CA GLY A 215 1.07 -33.28 2.16
C GLY A 215 0.13 -33.14 3.36
N LYS A 216 0.46 -32.27 4.33
CA LYS A 216 -0.40 -31.97 5.49
C LYS A 216 -1.54 -31.01 5.15
N ILE A 217 -1.27 -30.01 4.31
CA ILE A 217 -2.26 -28.98 3.95
C ILE A 217 -3.26 -29.52 2.91
N TYR A 218 -2.82 -30.44 2.04
CA TYR A 218 -3.64 -31.01 0.96
C TYR A 218 -3.65 -32.55 0.99
N PRO A 219 -4.30 -33.18 1.99
CA PRO A 219 -4.29 -34.64 2.16
C PRO A 219 -4.89 -35.41 0.97
N TYR A 220 -5.72 -34.76 0.14
CA TYR A 220 -6.38 -35.39 -1.01
C TYR A 220 -5.59 -35.30 -2.33
N ARG A 221 -4.43 -34.64 -2.38
CA ARG A 221 -3.65 -34.53 -3.64
C ARG A 221 -3.01 -35.83 -4.10
N GLN A 222 -2.86 -36.82 -3.22
CA GLN A 222 -2.22 -38.10 -3.58
C GLN A 222 -3.08 -38.99 -4.49
N ILE A 223 -4.38 -38.71 -4.65
CA ILE A 223 -5.30 -39.57 -5.42
C ILE A 223 -5.14 -39.37 -6.94
N LEU A 224 -4.48 -38.30 -7.40
CA LEU A 224 -4.32 -38.01 -8.84
C LEU A 224 -2.98 -38.48 -9.44
N SER A 225 -2.10 -39.13 -8.66
CA SER A 225 -0.81 -39.64 -9.17
C SER A 225 -0.75 -41.17 -9.28
N SER A 226 -1.80 -41.88 -8.88
CA SER A 226 -1.90 -43.35 -8.97
C SER A 226 -2.86 -43.76 -10.09
N GLY A 227 -2.51 -43.41 -11.33
CA GLY A 227 -3.28 -43.77 -12.52
C GLY A 227 -2.39 -43.82 -13.74
N GLY A 228 -1.42 -44.73 -13.76
CA GLY A 228 -0.50 -44.85 -14.89
C GLY A 228 0.42 -46.05 -14.77
N GLY A 229 -0.05 -47.22 -15.21
CA GLY A 229 0.79 -48.36 -15.54
C GLY A 229 0.33 -49.67 -14.91
N GLN A 230 -0.50 -50.42 -15.66
CA GLN A 230 -0.22 -51.80 -16.08
C GLN A 230 -1.47 -52.42 -16.73
N SER A 231 -1.45 -52.49 -18.06
CA SER A 231 -1.72 -53.70 -18.83
C SER A 231 -0.99 -53.61 -20.17
#